data_AF-A0A8K1DDK4-F1
#
_entry.id   AF-A0A8K1DDK4-F1
#
_cell.length_a   1.000
_cell.length_b   1.000
_cell.length_c   1.000
_cell.angle_alpha   90.00
_cell.angle_beta   90.00
_cell.angle_gamma   90.00
#
_symmetry.space_group_name_H-M   'P 1'
#
loop_
_entity.id
_entity.type
_entity.pdbx_description
1 polymer ?
#
loop_
_entity_poly.entity_id
_entity_poly.type
_entity_poly.pdbx_seq_one_letter_code
_entity_poly.pdbx_strand_id
1 'polypeptide(L)'
;MKRKNKRLYGKRATKEQIMKEVVRLLLGTGHDDPLTVTDTATTLGYARDTIYQYIAMAVKGGLLKCIHGKLAIPTNQRTNIIAFKRFNKIHPIIQDPLVAEWKQDMLTRKQGTPISTWQTRIRQMESVCNTCKIEPKDLLVSQKQTEKVLKNYTQMYLEGRVERDSRGMKAPIDIKNIVYQRAQAMRDFCGFHGITWRRGTKGIMSQSVPNHGKYADVRLTDAELDEADRFIRERWGIDSDVYRWFWIGIESCARFNALYFMKLEYTKHTSRKERQPIP
;
A
#
# COMPACT_ATOMS: atom_id res chain seq x y z
N MET A 1 -24.64 23.51 -42.00
CA MET A 1 -23.97 23.54 -40.67
C MET A 1 -23.14 22.27 -40.47
N LYS A 2 -21.80 22.37 -40.42
CA LYS A 2 -20.92 21.22 -40.15
C LYS A 2 -21.22 20.65 -38.75
N ARG A 3 -21.67 19.39 -38.67
CA ARG A 3 -21.79 18.66 -37.39
C ARG A 3 -20.41 18.65 -36.73
N LYS A 4 -20.18 19.49 -35.70
CA LYS A 4 -19.00 19.36 -34.84
C LYS A 4 -19.01 17.93 -34.30
N ASN A 5 -18.05 17.11 -34.74
CA ASN A 5 -17.87 15.76 -34.21
C ASN A 5 -17.70 15.88 -32.71
N LYS A 6 -18.65 15.36 -31.94
CA LYS A 6 -18.63 15.43 -30.48
C LYS A 6 -17.43 14.60 -30.00
N ARG A 7 -16.47 15.27 -29.38
CA ARG A 7 -15.23 14.66 -28.90
C ARG A 7 -15.22 14.67 -27.38
N LEU A 8 -14.79 13.58 -26.78
CA LEU A 8 -14.49 13.50 -25.36
C LEU A 8 -12.98 13.39 -25.24
N TYR A 9 -12.33 14.34 -24.56
CA TYR A 9 -10.87 14.39 -24.41
C TYR A 9 -10.12 14.22 -25.75
N GLY A 10 -10.57 14.92 -26.79
CA GLY A 10 -9.96 14.88 -28.13
C GLY A 10 -10.30 13.66 -29.00
N LYS A 11 -10.95 12.62 -28.45
CA LYS A 11 -11.36 11.41 -29.20
C LYS A 11 -12.83 11.47 -29.60
N ARG A 12 -13.19 10.89 -30.76
CA ARG A 12 -14.62 10.77 -31.16
C ARG A 12 -15.37 9.97 -30.07
N ALA A 13 -16.49 10.50 -29.61
CA ALA A 13 -17.29 9.86 -28.57
C ALA A 13 -18.76 9.81 -28.96
N THR A 14 -19.45 8.73 -28.58
CA THR A 14 -20.88 8.59 -28.79
C THR A 14 -21.66 9.47 -27.82
N LYS A 15 -22.93 9.75 -28.13
CA LYS A 15 -23.82 10.52 -27.23
C LYS A 15 -23.93 9.86 -25.86
N GLU A 16 -23.97 8.53 -25.81
CA GLU A 16 -24.04 7.77 -24.56
C GLU A 16 -22.76 7.89 -23.73
N GLN A 17 -21.59 7.85 -24.37
CA GLN A 17 -20.32 8.02 -23.68
C GLN A 17 -20.22 9.41 -23.06
N ILE A 18 -20.64 10.45 -23.78
CA ILE A 18 -20.66 11.83 -23.27
C ILE A 18 -21.68 11.97 -22.15
N MET A 19 -22.86 11.37 -22.29
CA MET A 19 -23.88 11.37 -21.24
C MET A 19 -23.37 10.71 -19.95
N LYS A 20 -22.74 9.53 -20.05
CA LYS A 20 -22.13 8.83 -18.91
C LYS A 20 -21.03 9.68 -18.26
N GLU A 21 -20.24 10.39 -19.06
CA GLU A 21 -19.18 11.26 -18.56
C GLU A 21 -19.72 12.52 -17.86
N VAL A 22 -20.76 13.16 -18.41
CA VAL A 22 -21.47 14.27 -17.76
C VAL A 22 -22.03 13.83 -16.41
N VAL A 23 -22.69 12.68 -16.37
CA VAL A 23 -23.18 12.06 -15.14
C VAL A 23 -22.01 11.82 -14.18
N ARG A 24 -20.89 11.28 -14.67
CA ARG A 24 -19.70 11.00 -13.86
C ARG A 24 -19.18 12.26 -13.13
N LEU A 25 -19.03 13.37 -13.85
CA LEU A 25 -18.47 14.62 -13.35
C LEU A 25 -19.42 15.34 -12.39
N LEU A 26 -20.71 15.45 -12.73
CA LEU A 26 -21.73 16.07 -11.87
C LEU A 26 -21.96 15.33 -10.55
N LEU A 27 -21.48 14.10 -10.47
CA LEU A 27 -21.65 13.23 -9.33
C LEU A 27 -20.34 12.97 -8.59
N GLY A 28 -19.21 13.49 -9.07
CA GLY A 28 -17.89 13.28 -8.47
C GLY A 28 -17.46 11.81 -8.46
N THR A 29 -18.05 10.96 -9.31
CA THR A 29 -17.66 9.55 -9.36
C THR A 29 -16.34 9.42 -10.12
N GLY A 30 -15.21 9.58 -9.43
CA GLY A 30 -13.86 9.60 -10.03
C GLY A 30 -13.14 10.95 -9.95
N HIS A 31 -13.69 11.92 -9.21
CA HIS A 31 -13.04 13.19 -8.86
C HIS A 31 -13.29 13.47 -7.36
N ASP A 32 -12.48 14.31 -6.72
CA ASP A 32 -12.55 14.55 -5.27
C ASP A 32 -13.89 15.16 -4.83
N ASP A 33 -14.55 15.93 -5.72
CA ASP A 33 -15.86 16.55 -5.49
C ASP A 33 -16.74 16.58 -6.76
N PRO A 34 -18.08 16.57 -6.61
CA PRO A 34 -19.02 16.77 -7.71
C PRO A 34 -18.88 18.16 -8.32
N LEU A 35 -18.76 18.22 -9.65
CA LEU A 35 -18.68 19.47 -10.39
C LEU A 35 -20.06 20.10 -10.59
N THR A 36 -20.12 21.43 -10.66
CA THR A 36 -21.36 22.10 -11.10
C THR A 36 -21.58 21.91 -12.60
N VAL A 37 -22.77 22.23 -13.12
CA VAL A 37 -23.05 22.22 -14.56
C VAL A 37 -22.08 23.12 -15.33
N THR A 38 -21.70 24.25 -14.71
CA THR A 38 -20.71 25.18 -15.24
C THR A 38 -19.35 24.54 -15.35
N ASP A 39 -18.88 23.95 -14.25
CA ASP A 39 -17.53 23.36 -14.19
C ASP A 39 -17.44 22.15 -15.12
N THR A 40 -18.53 21.39 -15.24
CA THR A 40 -18.65 20.26 -16.17
C THR A 40 -18.61 20.74 -17.63
N ALA A 41 -19.28 21.84 -17.96
CA ALA A 41 -19.25 22.44 -19.30
C ALA A 41 -17.83 22.89 -19.67
N THR A 42 -17.15 23.59 -18.76
CA THR A 42 -15.76 24.03 -18.91
C THR A 42 -14.81 22.84 -19.06
N THR A 43 -14.93 21.83 -18.19
CA THR A 43 -14.07 20.64 -18.19
C THR A 43 -14.19 19.84 -19.49
N LEU A 44 -15.40 19.74 -20.05
CA LEU A 44 -15.64 18.97 -21.27
C LEU A 44 -15.54 19.79 -22.56
N GLY A 45 -15.39 21.13 -22.46
CA GLY A 45 -15.38 22.02 -23.62
C GLY A 45 -16.72 22.08 -24.36
N TYR A 46 -17.84 21.88 -23.66
CA TYR A 46 -19.19 21.97 -24.22
C TYR A 46 -19.90 23.23 -23.75
N ALA A 47 -20.89 23.70 -24.52
CA ALA A 47 -21.80 24.74 -24.06
C ALA A 47 -22.67 24.22 -22.91
N ARG A 48 -23.02 25.07 -21.94
CA ARG A 48 -23.89 24.72 -20.80
C ARG A 48 -25.21 24.08 -21.26
N ASP A 49 -25.83 24.59 -22.32
CA ASP A 49 -27.08 24.04 -22.87
C ASP A 49 -26.92 22.60 -23.36
N THR A 50 -25.73 22.25 -23.88
CA THR A 50 -25.42 20.87 -24.29
C THR A 50 -25.32 19.96 -23.06
N ILE A 51 -24.79 20.45 -21.95
CA ILE A 51 -24.76 19.70 -20.69
C ILE A 51 -26.17 19.49 -20.14
N TYR A 52 -27.03 20.52 -20.16
CA TYR A 52 -28.43 20.39 -19.75
C TYR A 52 -29.21 19.38 -20.61
N GLN A 53 -28.97 19.34 -21.93
CA GLN A 53 -29.55 18.31 -22.80
C GLN A 53 -29.14 16.90 -22.39
N TYR A 54 -27.86 16.66 -22.05
CA TYR A 54 -27.40 15.35 -21.59
C TYR A 54 -27.92 14.98 -20.20
N ILE A 55 -28.08 15.95 -19.30
CA ILE A 55 -28.74 15.74 -18.00
C ILE A 55 -30.18 15.29 -18.21
N ALA A 56 -30.93 15.97 -19.08
CA ALA A 56 -32.32 15.60 -19.39
C ALA A 56 -32.42 14.19 -19.99
N MET A 57 -31.49 13.83 -20.89
CA MET A 57 -31.39 12.46 -21.43
C MET A 57 -31.06 11.43 -20.33
N ALA A 58 -30.14 11.74 -19.42
CA ALA A 58 -29.77 10.87 -18.31
C ALA A 58 -30.91 10.67 -17.31
N VAL A 59 -31.73 11.71 -17.06
CA VAL A 59 -32.94 11.61 -16.24
C VAL A 59 -33.98 10.71 -16.94
N LYS A 60 -34.23 10.93 -18.24
CA LYS A 60 -35.16 10.11 -19.02
C LYS A 60 -34.72 8.64 -19.12
N GLY A 61 -33.41 8.40 -19.14
CA GLY A 61 -32.80 7.06 -19.15
C GLY A 61 -32.62 6.43 -17.77
N GLY A 62 -33.11 7.05 -16.69
CA GLY A 62 -33.02 6.50 -15.32
C GLY A 62 -31.63 6.51 -14.69
N LEU A 63 -30.64 7.14 -15.33
CA LEU A 63 -29.27 7.28 -14.82
C LEU A 63 -29.16 8.39 -13.76
N LEU A 64 -30.08 9.36 -13.79
CA LEU A 64 -30.25 10.43 -12.81
C LEU A 64 -31.71 10.52 -12.38
N LYS A 65 -31.95 11.03 -11.17
CA LYS A 65 -33.24 11.50 -10.66
C LYS A 65 -33.13 12.98 -10.35
N CYS A 66 -34.15 13.76 -10.67
CA CYS A 66 -34.25 15.13 -10.18
C CYS A 66 -35.20 15.12 -8.98
N ILE A 67 -34.70 15.45 -7.79
CA ILE A 67 -35.46 15.51 -6.54
C ILE A 67 -35.38 16.95 -6.03
N HIS A 68 -36.51 17.66 -5.98
CA HIS A 68 -36.59 19.06 -5.54
C HIS A 68 -35.57 19.98 -6.23
N GLY A 69 -35.42 19.85 -7.56
CA GLY A 69 -34.47 20.65 -8.35
C GLY A 69 -32.99 20.24 -8.21
N LYS A 70 -32.68 19.20 -7.42
CA LYS A 70 -31.31 18.67 -7.26
C LYS A 70 -31.17 17.31 -7.96
N LEU A 71 -30.05 17.12 -8.66
CA LEU A 71 -29.72 15.86 -9.34
C LEU A 71 -29.23 14.81 -8.32
N ALA A 72 -29.79 13.61 -8.36
CA ALA A 72 -29.50 12.47 -7.49
C ALA A 72 -29.34 11.18 -8.32
N ILE A 73 -28.64 10.14 -7.81
CA ILE A 73 -28.61 8.79 -8.42
C ILE A 73 -29.67 7.92 -7.73
N PRO A 74 -30.33 6.97 -8.43
CA PRO A 74 -31.12 5.92 -7.81
C PRO A 74 -30.39 5.17 -6.68
N THR A 75 -31.12 4.94 -5.58
CA THR A 75 -30.65 4.83 -4.19
C THR A 75 -29.92 3.53 -3.78
N ASN A 76 -29.78 2.51 -4.62
CA ASN A 76 -29.46 1.16 -4.11
C ASN A 76 -27.96 0.80 -3.99
N GLN A 77 -27.01 1.57 -4.53
CA GLN A 77 -25.57 1.25 -4.40
C GLN A 77 -24.73 2.39 -3.80
N ARG A 78 -25.23 3.63 -3.83
CA ARG A 78 -24.47 4.82 -3.42
C ARG A 78 -24.51 5.08 -1.91
N THR A 79 -25.59 4.65 -1.26
CA THR A 79 -25.91 4.97 0.14
C THR A 79 -24.93 4.30 1.10
N ASN A 80 -24.58 3.02 0.88
CA ASN A 80 -23.64 2.30 1.75
C ASN A 80 -22.19 2.82 1.61
N ILE A 81 -21.76 3.17 0.39
CA ILE A 81 -20.39 3.65 0.14
C ILE A 81 -20.18 5.04 0.75
N ILE A 82 -21.15 5.95 0.62
CA ILE A 82 -21.07 7.30 1.20
C ILE A 82 -21.27 7.26 2.72
N ALA A 83 -22.16 6.40 3.23
CA ALA A 83 -22.36 6.20 4.66
C ALA A 83 -21.09 5.67 5.35
N PHE A 84 -20.44 4.65 4.77
CA PHE A 84 -19.18 4.11 5.31
C PHE A 84 -18.03 5.13 5.28
N LYS A 85 -17.93 5.94 4.23
CA LYS A 85 -16.92 7.02 4.13
C LYS A 85 -17.15 8.15 5.13
N ARG A 86 -18.40 8.58 5.32
CA ARG A 86 -18.74 9.56 6.36
C ARG A 86 -18.53 8.97 7.74
N PHE A 87 -18.87 7.70 7.94
CA PHE A 87 -18.59 6.96 9.15
C PHE A 87 -17.10 6.97 9.46
N ASN A 88 -16.21 6.57 8.55
CA ASN A 88 -14.76 6.57 8.83
C ASN A 88 -14.11 7.97 8.94
N LYS A 89 -14.69 9.00 8.30
CA LYS A 89 -14.25 10.39 8.46
C LYS A 89 -14.62 10.97 9.83
N ILE A 90 -15.72 10.51 10.43
CA ILE A 90 -16.23 10.94 11.74
C ILE A 90 -15.73 10.00 12.86
N HIS A 91 -15.52 8.73 12.52
CA HIS A 91 -14.98 7.64 13.33
C HIS A 91 -13.71 7.10 12.67
N PRO A 92 -12.53 7.72 12.92
CA PRO A 92 -11.26 7.20 12.45
C PRO A 92 -11.17 5.70 12.74
N ILE A 93 -10.57 4.91 11.86
CA ILE A 93 -10.40 3.46 12.07
C ILE A 93 -9.74 3.13 13.43
N ILE A 94 -9.05 4.10 14.02
CA ILE A 94 -8.42 4.05 15.35
C ILE A 94 -9.43 4.00 16.50
N GLN A 95 -10.68 4.43 16.28
CA GLN A 95 -11.78 4.35 17.25
C GLN A 95 -12.45 2.96 17.24
N ASP A 96 -12.19 2.12 16.24
CA ASP A 96 -12.63 0.73 16.26
C ASP A 96 -11.94 0.00 17.44
N PRO A 97 -12.68 -0.71 18.32
CA PRO A 97 -12.11 -1.33 19.52
C PRO A 97 -10.94 -2.27 19.23
N LEU A 98 -11.03 -3.08 18.16
CA LEU A 98 -9.99 -4.06 17.80
C LEU A 98 -8.71 -3.36 17.34
N VAL A 99 -8.86 -2.22 16.68
CA VAL A 99 -7.75 -1.41 16.17
C VAL A 99 -7.15 -0.55 17.28
N ALA A 100 -7.98 -0.04 18.19
CA ALA A 100 -7.55 0.70 19.36
C ALA A 100 -6.69 -0.16 20.29
N GLU A 101 -7.12 -1.40 20.54
CA GLU A 101 -6.38 -2.39 21.31
C GLU A 101 -5.04 -2.73 20.64
N TRP A 102 -5.06 -3.02 19.34
CA TRP A 102 -3.84 -3.29 18.58
C TRP A 102 -2.88 -2.09 18.54
N LYS A 103 -3.42 -0.87 18.43
CA LYS A 103 -2.63 0.36 18.52
C LYS A 103 -1.95 0.45 19.89
N GLN A 104 -2.68 0.17 20.97
CA GLN A 104 -2.12 0.22 22.31
C GLN A 104 -0.98 -0.78 22.48
N ASP A 105 -1.12 -2.02 22.01
CA ASP A 105 -0.03 -3.00 21.95
C ASP A 105 1.19 -2.43 21.21
N MET A 106 1.00 -1.89 20.00
CA MET A 106 2.10 -1.34 19.21
C MET A 106 2.80 -0.15 19.89
N LEU A 107 2.12 0.58 20.78
CA LEU A 107 2.72 1.66 21.55
C LEU A 107 3.55 1.16 22.76
N THR A 108 3.31 -0.06 23.24
CA THR A 108 3.94 -0.58 24.47
C THR A 108 4.85 -1.81 24.26
N ARG A 109 4.89 -2.38 23.05
CA ARG A 109 5.49 -3.69 22.77
C ARG A 109 7.01 -3.82 23.02
N LYS A 110 7.81 -2.79 22.73
CA LYS A 110 9.28 -2.88 22.85
C LYS A 110 9.75 -2.32 24.18
N GLN A 111 9.61 -3.09 25.26
CA GLN A 111 10.00 -2.62 26.62
C GLN A 111 9.28 -1.30 26.99
N GLY A 112 8.01 -1.15 26.59
CA GLY A 112 7.26 0.09 26.79
C GLY A 112 7.48 1.17 25.73
N THR A 113 8.33 0.93 24.71
CA THR A 113 8.53 1.88 23.61
C THR A 113 7.65 1.57 22.39
N PRO A 114 7.13 2.61 21.70
CA PRO A 114 6.35 2.44 20.49
C PRO A 114 7.13 1.84 19.31
N ILE A 115 6.48 1.00 18.52
CA ILE A 115 6.98 0.60 17.20
C ILE A 115 6.96 1.81 16.28
N SER A 116 8.12 2.26 15.79
CA SER A 116 8.24 3.46 14.93
C SER A 116 7.30 3.51 13.73
N THR A 117 6.88 2.35 13.19
CA THR A 117 6.00 2.23 12.02
C THR A 117 4.52 2.05 12.35
N TRP A 118 4.09 2.18 13.62
CA TRP A 118 2.70 1.92 14.05
C TRP A 118 1.66 2.72 13.24
N GLN A 119 1.92 4.01 13.00
CA GLN A 119 1.00 4.87 12.21
C GLN A 119 0.86 4.36 10.78
N THR A 120 1.98 3.98 10.18
CA THR A 120 2.02 3.48 8.81
C THR A 120 1.24 2.17 8.68
N ARG A 121 1.34 1.28 9.69
CA ARG A 121 0.60 0.00 9.72
C ARG A 121 -0.91 0.20 9.83
N ILE A 122 -1.35 1.11 10.70
CA ILE A 122 -2.77 1.47 10.81
C ILE A 122 -3.28 2.04 9.48
N ARG A 123 -2.54 2.97 8.86
CA ARG A 123 -2.93 3.55 7.55
C ARG A 123 -2.99 2.51 6.44
N GLN A 124 -2.06 1.55 6.44
CA GLN A 124 -2.08 0.44 5.48
C GLN A 124 -3.35 -0.41 5.64
N MET A 125 -3.76 -0.68 6.88
CA MET A 125 -5.04 -1.36 7.15
C MET A 125 -6.25 -0.52 6.75
N GLU A 126 -6.25 0.75 7.12
CA GLU A 126 -7.30 1.71 6.75
C GLU A 126 -7.52 1.74 5.24
N SER A 127 -6.43 1.79 4.47
CA SER A 127 -6.48 1.76 3.01
C SER A 127 -7.15 0.49 2.46
N VAL A 128 -6.88 -0.67 3.05
CA VAL A 128 -7.51 -1.95 2.66
C VAL A 128 -8.99 -1.95 3.04
N CYS A 129 -9.32 -1.63 4.30
CA CYS A 129 -10.70 -1.60 4.79
C CYS A 129 -11.56 -0.61 4.01
N ASN A 130 -11.04 0.61 3.77
CA ASN A 130 -11.73 1.63 2.99
C ASN A 130 -11.92 1.20 1.54
N THR A 131 -10.88 0.69 0.87
CA THR A 131 -10.97 0.27 -0.54
C THR A 131 -11.94 -0.89 -0.71
N CYS A 132 -11.81 -1.93 0.12
CA CYS A 132 -12.62 -3.14 0.03
C CYS A 132 -13.99 -3.03 0.69
N LYS A 133 -14.28 -1.91 1.38
CA LYS A 133 -15.55 -1.66 2.07
C LYS A 133 -15.87 -2.74 3.11
N ILE A 134 -14.88 -3.03 3.96
CA ILE A 134 -14.98 -4.00 5.04
C ILE A 134 -14.62 -3.35 6.37
N GLU A 135 -15.05 -3.96 7.46
CA GLU A 135 -14.67 -3.59 8.83
C GLU A 135 -13.45 -4.40 9.29
N PRO A 136 -12.69 -3.91 10.29
CA PRO A 136 -11.54 -4.64 10.84
C PRO A 136 -11.90 -6.07 11.29
N LYS A 137 -13.09 -6.27 11.87
CA LYS A 137 -13.58 -7.60 12.29
C LYS A 137 -13.69 -8.61 11.15
N ASP A 138 -13.95 -8.16 9.91
CA ASP A 138 -14.09 -9.05 8.75
C ASP A 138 -12.75 -9.69 8.36
N LEU A 139 -11.63 -9.07 8.75
CA LEU A 139 -10.28 -9.63 8.58
C LEU A 139 -10.02 -10.78 9.55
N LEU A 140 -10.79 -10.88 10.64
CA LEU A 140 -10.62 -11.86 11.72
C LEU A 140 -11.52 -13.10 11.56
N VAL A 141 -12.22 -13.25 10.43
CA VAL A 141 -13.10 -14.41 10.22
C VAL A 141 -12.29 -15.68 9.93
N SER A 142 -11.34 -15.61 9.00
CA SER A 142 -10.44 -16.73 8.68
C SER A 142 -9.28 -16.27 7.81
N GLN A 143 -8.18 -17.03 7.80
CA GLN A 143 -7.04 -16.78 6.91
C GLN A 143 -7.44 -16.68 5.43
N LYS A 144 -8.37 -17.54 4.99
CA LYS A 144 -8.87 -17.54 3.60
C LYS A 144 -9.64 -16.27 3.27
N GLN A 145 -10.43 -15.76 4.22
CA GLN A 145 -11.19 -14.53 4.04
C GLN A 145 -10.27 -13.31 3.95
N THR A 146 -9.29 -13.19 4.85
CA THR A 146 -8.29 -12.12 4.81
C THR A 146 -7.49 -12.14 3.50
N GLU A 147 -7.11 -13.32 3.01
CA GLU A 147 -6.41 -13.46 1.74
C GLU A 147 -7.29 -13.02 0.56
N LYS A 148 -8.58 -13.40 0.57
CA LYS A 148 -9.56 -12.98 -0.45
C LYS A 148 -9.72 -11.46 -0.46
N VAL A 149 -9.80 -10.82 0.70
CA VAL A 149 -9.83 -9.36 0.83
C VAL A 149 -8.60 -8.72 0.19
N LEU A 150 -7.40 -9.22 0.50
CA LEU A 150 -6.17 -8.66 -0.08
C LEU A 150 -6.07 -8.88 -1.60
N LYS A 151 -6.56 -10.01 -2.12
CA LYS A 151 -6.67 -10.25 -3.56
C LYS A 151 -7.61 -9.23 -4.22
N ASN A 152 -8.77 -8.97 -3.61
CA ASN A 152 -9.71 -7.95 -4.07
C ASN A 152 -9.09 -6.54 -4.03
N TYR A 153 -8.40 -6.20 -2.94
CA TYR A 153 -7.68 -4.92 -2.83
C TYR A 153 -6.68 -4.75 -3.97
N THR A 154 -5.88 -5.78 -4.26
CA THR A 154 -4.87 -5.74 -5.32
C THR A 154 -5.50 -5.57 -6.69
N GLN A 155 -6.60 -6.27 -6.96
CA GLN A 155 -7.35 -6.11 -8.19
C GLN A 155 -7.87 -4.67 -8.35
N MET A 156 -8.46 -4.10 -7.29
CA MET A 156 -8.92 -2.71 -7.30
C MET A 156 -7.77 -1.72 -7.46
N TYR A 157 -6.57 -2.04 -6.94
CA TYR A 157 -5.37 -1.21 -7.14
C TYR A 157 -4.94 -1.19 -8.60
N LEU A 158 -4.86 -2.36 -9.24
CA LEU A 158 -4.49 -2.49 -10.65
C LEU A 158 -5.46 -1.75 -11.58
N GLU A 159 -6.73 -1.70 -11.22
CA GLU A 159 -7.77 -1.00 -11.97
C GLU A 159 -7.85 0.50 -11.66
N GLY A 160 -7.00 1.01 -10.77
CA GLY A 160 -7.01 2.42 -10.35
C GLY A 160 -8.24 2.81 -9.52
N ARG A 161 -8.94 1.84 -8.92
CA ARG A 161 -10.15 2.01 -8.10
C ARG A 161 -9.87 2.08 -6.59
N VAL A 162 -8.60 2.10 -6.20
CA VAL A 162 -8.19 2.24 -4.79
C VAL A 162 -8.54 3.61 -4.25
N GLU A 163 -9.06 3.61 -3.02
CA GLU A 163 -9.32 4.84 -2.29
C GLU A 163 -7.99 5.46 -1.85
N ARG A 164 -7.69 6.64 -2.39
CA ARG A 164 -6.45 7.37 -2.06
C ARG A 164 -6.59 7.99 -0.68
N ASP A 165 -5.48 7.97 0.07
CA ASP A 165 -5.36 8.74 1.30
C ASP A 165 -5.56 10.23 0.98
N SER A 166 -6.23 10.96 1.88
CA SER A 166 -6.60 12.38 1.75
C SER A 166 -5.39 13.32 1.64
N ARG A 167 -4.17 12.79 1.78
CA ARG A 167 -2.90 13.52 1.76
C ARG A 167 -2.29 13.70 0.36
N GLY A 168 -2.97 13.27 -0.71
CA GLY A 168 -2.55 13.57 -2.09
C GLY A 168 -1.20 12.95 -2.52
N MET A 169 -0.69 11.96 -1.79
CA MET A 169 0.54 11.27 -2.16
C MET A 169 0.35 10.57 -3.52
N LYS A 170 1.25 10.85 -4.47
CA LYS A 170 1.27 10.20 -5.78
C LYS A 170 1.23 8.69 -5.60
N ALA A 171 0.39 8.01 -6.38
CA ALA A 171 0.30 6.55 -6.39
C ALA A 171 1.71 5.99 -6.63
N PRO A 172 2.29 5.20 -5.70
CA PRO A 172 3.62 4.65 -5.92
C PRO A 172 3.59 3.71 -7.13
N ILE A 173 4.61 3.81 -7.97
CA ILE A 173 4.74 3.04 -9.22
C ILE A 173 4.91 1.53 -8.92
N ASP A 174 5.44 1.20 -7.73
CA ASP A 174 5.73 -0.19 -7.32
C ASP A 174 4.56 -0.86 -6.59
N ILE A 175 3.68 -1.49 -7.37
CA ILE A 175 2.55 -2.29 -6.86
C ILE A 175 3.01 -3.40 -5.91
N LYS A 176 4.15 -4.05 -6.17
CA LYS A 176 4.62 -5.18 -5.36
C LYS A 176 4.93 -4.73 -3.93
N ASN A 177 5.65 -3.61 -3.79
CA ASN A 177 5.97 -3.06 -2.48
C ASN A 177 4.72 -2.55 -1.74
N ILE A 178 3.75 -1.97 -2.46
CA ILE A 178 2.47 -1.55 -1.87
C ILE A 178 1.73 -2.76 -1.31
N VAL A 179 1.50 -3.78 -2.12
CA VAL A 179 0.76 -4.98 -1.72
C VAL A 179 1.47 -5.67 -0.57
N TYR A 180 2.80 -5.80 -0.63
CA TYR A 180 3.63 -6.35 0.45
C TYR A 180 3.40 -5.63 1.78
N GLN A 181 3.47 -4.29 1.78
CA GLN A 181 3.26 -3.47 2.97
C GLN A 181 1.86 -3.66 3.56
N ARG A 182 0.81 -3.72 2.72
CA ARG A 182 -0.57 -3.92 3.20
C ARG A 182 -0.75 -5.34 3.74
N ALA A 183 -0.21 -6.34 3.06
CA ALA A 183 -0.20 -7.73 3.55
C ALA A 183 0.52 -7.84 4.90
N GLN A 184 1.61 -7.08 5.11
CA GLN A 184 2.30 -7.03 6.40
C GLN A 184 1.43 -6.43 7.51
N ALA A 185 0.74 -5.32 7.26
CA ALA A 185 -0.21 -4.76 8.22
C ALA A 185 -1.34 -5.73 8.56
N MET A 186 -1.94 -6.40 7.57
CA MET A 186 -2.99 -7.40 7.79
C MET A 186 -2.52 -8.56 8.63
N ARG A 187 -1.33 -9.11 8.34
CA ARG A 187 -0.76 -10.23 9.11
C ARG A 187 -0.46 -9.84 10.54
N ASP A 188 0.03 -8.63 10.77
CA ASP A 188 0.38 -8.18 12.12
C ASP A 188 -0.88 -7.88 12.94
N PHE A 189 -1.92 -7.28 12.35
CA PHE A 189 -3.23 -7.09 12.99
C PHE A 189 -3.92 -8.42 13.30
N CYS A 190 -4.05 -9.29 12.29
CA CYS A 190 -4.68 -10.60 12.47
C CYS A 190 -3.89 -11.48 13.44
N GLY A 191 -2.56 -11.42 13.40
CA GLY A 191 -1.68 -12.16 14.30
C GLY A 191 -1.77 -11.69 15.75
N PHE A 192 -1.95 -10.39 15.99
CA PHE A 192 -2.27 -9.86 17.31
C PHE A 192 -3.58 -10.46 17.86
N HIS A 193 -4.61 -10.59 16.99
CA HIS A 193 -5.90 -11.19 17.32
C HIS A 193 -5.96 -12.72 17.14
N GLY A 194 -4.81 -13.42 17.16
CA GLY A 194 -4.75 -14.89 17.19
C GLY A 194 -4.81 -15.62 15.84
N ILE A 195 -4.87 -14.91 14.71
CA ILE A 195 -4.83 -15.51 13.37
C ILE A 195 -3.44 -15.35 12.75
N THR A 196 -2.67 -16.44 12.75
CA THR A 196 -1.30 -16.45 12.23
C THR A 196 -1.15 -17.30 10.98
N TRP A 197 -0.35 -16.84 10.01
CA TRP A 197 0.02 -17.63 8.83
C TRP A 197 1.31 -18.40 9.08
N ARG A 198 1.36 -19.65 8.59
CA ARG A 198 2.55 -20.49 8.68
C ARG A 198 3.75 -19.86 7.95
N ARG A 199 4.96 -20.13 8.42
CA ARG A 199 6.19 -19.78 7.68
C ARG A 199 6.16 -20.46 6.31
N GLY A 200 6.61 -19.75 5.27
CA GLY A 200 6.59 -20.25 3.89
C GLY A 200 5.23 -20.22 3.20
N THR A 201 4.21 -19.54 3.77
CA THR A 201 2.93 -19.30 3.09
C THR A 201 3.18 -18.65 1.73
N LYS A 202 2.63 -19.23 0.65
CA LYS A 202 2.72 -18.73 -0.72
C LYS A 202 1.62 -17.71 -1.02
N GLY A 203 1.74 -17.00 -2.16
CA GLY A 203 0.70 -16.09 -2.65
C GLY A 203 0.77 -14.68 -2.06
N ILE A 204 -0.34 -13.95 -2.06
CA ILE A 204 -0.37 -12.54 -1.64
C ILE A 204 -0.03 -12.33 -0.15
N MET A 205 -0.29 -13.35 0.66
CA MET A 205 0.08 -13.36 2.07
C MET A 205 1.56 -13.69 2.26
N SER A 206 2.28 -14.12 1.21
CA SER A 206 3.71 -14.35 1.29
C SER A 206 4.39 -12.99 1.53
N GLN A 207 4.89 -12.79 2.74
CA GLN A 207 5.76 -11.66 3.08
C GLN A 207 7.17 -11.91 2.50
N SER A 208 7.26 -12.49 1.31
CA SER A 208 8.53 -12.54 0.59
C SER A 208 8.92 -11.10 0.28
N VAL A 209 9.98 -10.61 0.92
CA VAL A 209 10.46 -9.24 0.71
C VAL A 209 10.72 -9.08 -0.79
N PRO A 210 10.06 -8.12 -1.46
CA PRO A 210 10.38 -7.79 -2.83
C PRO A 210 11.86 -7.39 -2.87
N ASN A 211 12.66 -8.07 -3.68
CA ASN A 211 14.09 -7.83 -3.85
C ASN A 211 15.04 -8.41 -2.78
N HIS A 212 14.68 -9.47 -2.07
CA HIS A 212 15.64 -10.16 -1.19
C HIS A 212 16.93 -10.61 -1.91
N GLY A 213 16.85 -10.79 -3.24
CA GLY A 213 17.96 -11.12 -4.12
C GLY A 213 18.46 -10.00 -5.03
N LYS A 214 18.10 -8.71 -4.80
CA LYS A 214 18.60 -7.61 -5.67
C LYS A 214 20.13 -7.53 -5.75
N TYR A 215 20.82 -8.10 -4.75
CA TYR A 215 22.27 -8.21 -4.68
C TYR A 215 22.76 -9.67 -4.65
N ALA A 216 21.86 -10.66 -4.73
CA ALA A 216 22.28 -12.07 -4.77
C ALA A 216 23.01 -12.39 -6.09
N ASP A 217 22.63 -11.67 -7.16
CA ASP A 217 23.18 -11.83 -8.50
C ASP A 217 24.26 -10.77 -8.81
N VAL A 218 24.45 -9.78 -7.91
CA VAL A 218 25.48 -8.75 -8.05
C VAL A 218 26.75 -9.29 -7.42
N ARG A 219 27.60 -9.89 -8.24
CA ARG A 219 28.98 -10.21 -7.87
C ARG A 219 29.86 -9.03 -8.26
N LEU A 220 30.62 -8.52 -7.30
CA LEU A 220 31.73 -7.64 -7.64
C LEU A 220 32.74 -8.45 -8.44
N THR A 221 33.23 -7.87 -9.53
CA THR A 221 34.39 -8.38 -10.23
C THR A 221 35.65 -8.17 -9.39
N ASP A 222 36.70 -8.93 -9.64
CA ASP A 222 37.98 -8.78 -8.93
C ASP A 222 38.53 -7.35 -9.07
N ALA A 223 38.35 -6.73 -10.24
CA ALA A 223 38.75 -5.35 -10.49
C ALA A 223 37.99 -4.32 -9.63
N GLU A 224 36.68 -4.52 -9.42
CA GLU A 224 35.86 -3.66 -8.55
C GLU A 224 36.21 -3.86 -7.07
N LEU A 225 36.59 -5.09 -6.68
CA LEU A 225 37.11 -5.37 -5.34
C LEU A 225 38.45 -4.69 -5.10
N ASP A 226 39.36 -4.73 -6.07
CA ASP A 226 40.66 -4.07 -5.99
C ASP A 226 40.53 -2.53 -5.93
N GLU A 227 39.57 -1.97 -6.67
CA GLU A 227 39.26 -0.54 -6.61
C GLU A 227 38.71 -0.15 -5.24
N ALA A 228 37.78 -0.94 -4.69
CA ALA A 228 37.23 -0.73 -3.36
C ALA A 228 38.30 -0.87 -2.25
N ASP A 229 39.15 -1.90 -2.32
CA ASP A 229 40.26 -2.12 -1.38
C ASP A 229 41.22 -0.93 -1.39
N ARG A 230 41.63 -0.47 -2.58
CA ARG A 230 42.50 0.70 -2.74
C ARG A 230 41.87 1.96 -2.16
N PHE A 231 40.62 2.24 -2.53
CA PHE A 231 39.87 3.38 -2.01
C PHE A 231 39.79 3.35 -0.47
N ILE A 232 39.52 2.18 0.12
CA ILE A 232 39.40 2.06 1.57
C ILE A 232 40.75 2.25 2.27
N ARG A 233 41.83 1.66 1.74
CA ARG A 233 43.18 1.84 2.26
C ARG A 233 43.64 3.28 2.20
N GLU A 234 43.42 3.97 1.08
CA GLU A 234 43.82 5.37 0.90
C GLU A 234 43.03 6.30 1.81
N ARG A 235 41.74 6.03 2.03
CA ARG A 235 40.84 6.94 2.76
C ARG A 235 40.87 6.73 4.28
N TRP A 236 40.99 5.49 4.75
CA TRP A 236 40.91 5.17 6.19
C TRP A 236 42.15 4.46 6.73
N GLY A 237 43.04 3.96 5.87
CA GLY A 237 44.21 3.19 6.28
C GLY A 237 43.91 1.70 6.51
N ILE A 238 44.95 0.88 6.37
CA ILE A 238 44.87 -0.60 6.47
C ILE A 238 44.49 -1.08 7.88
N ASP A 239 44.83 -0.31 8.91
CA ASP A 239 44.52 -0.65 10.30
C ASP A 239 43.16 -0.14 10.77
N SER A 240 42.35 0.42 9.87
CA SER A 240 41.02 0.91 10.22
C SER A 240 40.02 -0.22 10.42
N ASP A 241 39.06 0.02 11.32
CA ASP A 241 37.93 -0.89 11.50
C ASP A 241 37.07 -0.99 10.24
N VAL A 242 37.02 0.08 9.43
CA VAL A 242 36.34 0.09 8.12
C VAL A 242 36.99 -0.91 7.16
N TYR A 243 38.32 -0.94 7.10
CA TYR A 243 39.07 -1.91 6.30
C TYR A 243 38.82 -3.35 6.75
N ARG A 244 38.86 -3.60 8.07
CA ARG A 244 38.58 -4.93 8.63
C ARG A 244 37.13 -5.37 8.39
N TRP A 245 36.15 -4.49 8.59
CA TRP A 245 34.74 -4.79 8.33
C TRP A 245 34.46 -5.07 6.86
N PHE A 246 35.11 -4.36 5.94
CA PHE A 246 34.96 -4.60 4.51
C PHE A 246 35.35 -6.03 4.16
N TRP A 247 36.57 -6.46 4.50
CA TRP A 247 37.05 -7.80 4.18
C TRP A 247 36.31 -8.92 4.92
N ILE A 248 36.01 -8.74 6.22
CA ILE A 248 35.18 -9.70 6.96
C ILE A 248 33.79 -9.78 6.31
N GLY A 249 33.23 -8.66 5.86
CA GLY A 249 31.93 -8.60 5.19
C GLY A 249 31.90 -9.34 3.86
N ILE A 250 32.96 -9.21 3.04
CA ILE A 250 33.13 -9.95 1.78
C ILE A 250 33.19 -11.45 2.06
N GLU A 251 34.05 -11.90 2.97
CA GLU A 251 34.27 -13.32 3.27
C GLU A 251 33.07 -13.98 3.95
N SER A 252 32.44 -13.30 4.92
CA SER A 252 31.33 -13.85 5.70
C SER A 252 29.96 -13.64 5.06
N CYS A 253 29.87 -12.79 4.03
CA CYS A 253 28.60 -12.28 3.50
C CYS A 253 27.69 -11.65 4.58
N ALA A 254 28.26 -11.21 5.71
CA ALA A 254 27.49 -10.63 6.79
C ALA A 254 26.98 -9.22 6.41
N ARG A 255 25.75 -8.90 6.82
CA ARG A 255 25.20 -7.55 6.63
C ARG A 255 25.93 -6.55 7.52
N PHE A 256 26.00 -5.30 7.07
CA PHE A 256 26.65 -4.21 7.80
C PHE A 256 26.26 -4.14 9.29
N ASN A 257 24.97 -4.26 9.63
CA ASN A 257 24.56 -4.26 11.04
C ASN A 257 25.17 -5.40 11.86
N ALA A 258 25.33 -6.59 11.28
CA ALA A 258 25.96 -7.71 11.98
C ALA A 258 27.47 -7.45 12.20
N LEU A 259 28.14 -6.89 11.20
CA LEU A 259 29.56 -6.49 11.29
C LEU A 259 29.77 -5.39 12.33
N TYR A 260 28.93 -4.35 12.30
CA TYR A 260 29.03 -3.19 13.19
C TYR A 260 28.80 -3.53 14.67
N PHE A 261 27.96 -4.53 14.95
CA PHE A 261 27.69 -5.00 16.32
C PHE A 261 28.45 -6.28 16.69
N MET A 262 29.42 -6.70 15.89
CA MET A 262 30.23 -7.87 16.18
C MET A 262 31.02 -7.65 17.48
N LYS A 263 30.98 -8.64 18.37
CA LYS A 263 31.73 -8.63 19.63
C LYS A 263 32.75 -9.77 19.62
N LEU A 264 33.93 -9.47 20.13
CA LEU A 264 34.97 -10.47 20.34
C LEU A 264 34.75 -11.10 21.72
N GLU A 265 34.20 -12.32 21.74
CA GLU A 265 34.07 -13.10 22.98
C GLU A 265 35.27 -14.05 23.09
N TYR A 266 36.24 -13.69 23.93
CA TYR A 266 37.31 -14.61 24.31
C TYR A 266 36.77 -15.65 25.29
N THR A 267 36.32 -16.79 24.78
CA THR A 267 36.16 -17.98 25.61
C THR A 267 37.52 -18.67 25.71
N LYS A 268 38.10 -18.74 26.91
CA LYS A 268 39.32 -19.49 27.16
C LYS A 268 39.01 -20.97 26.88
N HIS A 269 39.47 -21.48 25.74
CA HIS A 269 39.30 -22.88 25.40
C HIS A 269 40.05 -23.71 26.44
N THR A 270 39.31 -24.30 27.38
CA THR A 270 39.82 -25.32 28.29
C THR A 270 39.61 -26.65 27.60
N SER A 271 40.59 -27.11 26.82
CA SER A 271 40.59 -28.49 26.37
C SER A 271 40.80 -29.38 27.60
N ARG A 272 39.78 -30.16 27.97
CA ARG A 272 39.93 -31.19 29.00
C ARG A 272 40.86 -32.25 28.38
N LYS A 273 42.11 -32.32 28.83
CA LYS A 273 42.99 -33.47 28.53
C LYS A 273 42.39 -34.69 29.23
N GLU A 274 41.40 -35.32 28.62
CA GLU A 274 41.03 -36.69 28.95
C GLU A 274 42.14 -37.58 28.40
N ARG A 275 43.11 -37.92 29.26
CA ARG A 275 43.98 -39.06 29.02
C ARG A 275 43.08 -40.30 29.10
N GLN A 276 42.65 -40.81 27.95
CA GLN A 276 42.16 -42.18 27.90
C GLN A 276 43.36 -43.10 28.18
N PRO A 277 43.27 -44.02 29.16
CA PRO A 277 44.27 -45.07 29.28
C PRO A 277 44.16 -45.95 28.03
N ILE A 278 45.28 -46.08 27.32
CA ILE A 278 45.42 -47.01 26.20
C ILE A 278 45.39 -48.43 26.79
N PRO A 279 44.57 -49.36 26.27
CA PRO A 279 44.58 -50.76 26.69
C PRO A 279 45.90 -51.47 26.32
#